data_AF-A0A0J0XL49-F1
#
_entry.id   AF-A0A0J0XL49-F1
#
_cell.length_a   1.000
_cell.length_b   1.000
_cell.length_c   1.000
_cell.angle_alpha   90.00
_cell.angle_beta   90.00
_cell.angle_gamma   90.00
#
_symmetry.space_group_name_H-M   'P 1'
#
loop_
_entity.id
_entity.type
_entity.pdbx_description
1 polymer ?
#
loop_
_entity_poly.entity_id
_entity_poly.type
_entity_poly.pdbx_seq_one_letter_code
_entity_poly.pdbx_strand_id
1 'polypeptide(L)'
;MSVIMGRHTPPGMCEDVKVIYLPQMGCLLAASNIHRRELIPPDWEQQFEAKGLTYFKTPQMTNLDEHYGDLQNIIIDLEIEWVQRLIERLEPLEWQLMNLGDAIAEVDCLLAFALAVERFGLVRPTMTEQPTLKIKNGWHPLYAMSLGPGQYIGNDTMLDAGPDPDMAAMTVITGANGSGKSAYGKQVALITYMAHIGSFVPADKATIGICDKIFTRVQTRESASKIASAFMIDLGQVSQALRGATSRSLIILDEFGKGTSPSDGAGLLAGVLTHLLNGANPRTVVLTHFHS
;
A
#
# COMPACT_ATOMS: atom_id res chain seq x y z
N MET A 1 46.18 4.03 -23.24
CA MET A 1 46.95 2.80 -22.94
C MET A 1 47.21 1.89 -24.16
N SER A 2 46.46 1.99 -25.27
CA SER A 2 46.70 1.18 -26.49
C SER A 2 47.92 1.60 -27.32
N VAL A 3 48.36 2.86 -27.22
CA VAL A 3 49.40 3.42 -28.12
C VAL A 3 50.85 3.13 -27.67
N ILE A 4 51.07 2.80 -26.39
CA ILE A 4 52.43 2.60 -25.85
C ILE A 4 52.94 1.17 -26.07
N MET A 5 52.04 0.18 -26.12
CA MET A 5 52.41 -1.24 -26.22
C MET A 5 52.72 -1.73 -27.64
N GLY A 6 52.25 -1.02 -28.67
CA GLY A 6 52.56 -1.34 -30.07
C GLY A 6 54.05 -1.25 -30.44
N ARG A 7 54.90 -0.70 -29.54
CA ARG A 7 56.36 -0.68 -29.72
C ARG A 7 57.08 -1.94 -29.23
N HIS A 8 56.45 -2.73 -28.35
CA HIS A 8 57.05 -3.91 -27.75
C HIS A 8 56.47 -5.23 -28.28
N THR A 9 55.41 -5.17 -29.09
CA THR A 9 54.89 -6.31 -29.84
C THR A 9 55.64 -6.44 -31.17
N PRO A 10 56.28 -7.58 -31.47
CA PRO A 10 56.97 -7.79 -32.74
C PRO A 10 56.02 -7.66 -33.95
N PRO A 11 56.40 -6.92 -35.02
CA PRO A 11 55.55 -6.75 -36.20
C PRO A 11 55.21 -8.10 -36.84
N GLY A 12 53.92 -8.35 -37.07
CA GLY A 12 53.45 -9.59 -37.70
C GLY A 12 53.34 -10.81 -36.78
N MET A 13 53.49 -10.64 -35.45
CA MET A 13 53.25 -11.69 -34.46
C MET A 13 51.77 -12.06 -34.34
N CYS A 14 50.88 -11.07 -34.29
CA CYS A 14 49.43 -11.21 -34.06
C CYS A 14 48.66 -10.06 -34.73
N GLU A 15 47.33 -10.20 -34.86
CA GLU A 15 46.48 -9.21 -35.54
C GLU A 15 46.06 -8.04 -34.64
N ASP A 16 45.68 -8.34 -33.40
CA ASP A 16 45.22 -7.34 -32.44
C ASP A 16 45.73 -7.70 -31.03
N VAL A 17 46.01 -6.68 -30.23
CA VAL A 17 46.52 -6.81 -28.88
C VAL A 17 45.75 -5.88 -27.94
N LYS A 18 45.23 -6.45 -26.85
CA LYS A 18 44.46 -5.72 -25.84
C LYS A 18 45.06 -5.96 -24.46
N VAL A 19 45.01 -4.93 -23.63
CA VAL A 19 45.32 -5.06 -22.20
C VAL A 19 44.00 -5.30 -21.47
N ILE A 20 43.95 -6.35 -20.65
CA ILE A 20 42.76 -6.75 -19.90
C ILE A 20 43.17 -6.97 -18.45
N TYR A 21 42.42 -6.40 -17.50
CA TYR A 21 42.59 -6.70 -16.08
C TYR A 21 41.58 -7.78 -15.67
N LEU A 22 42.07 -8.85 -15.04
CA LEU A 22 41.24 -9.88 -14.43
C LEU A 22 41.51 -9.89 -12.92
N PRO A 23 40.49 -9.73 -12.05
CA PRO A 23 40.69 -9.58 -10.60
C PRO A 23 41.53 -10.70 -9.93
N GLN A 24 41.54 -11.92 -10.48
CA GLN A 24 42.32 -13.05 -9.93
C GLN A 24 43.71 -13.23 -10.56
N MET A 25 44.00 -12.57 -11.70
CA MET A 25 45.22 -12.79 -12.51
C MET A 25 45.99 -11.48 -12.82
N GLY A 26 45.43 -10.33 -12.44
CA GLY A 26 45.97 -9.01 -12.72
C GLY A 26 45.81 -8.59 -14.18
N CYS A 27 46.62 -7.62 -14.59
CA CYS A 27 46.78 -7.16 -15.96
C CYS A 27 47.38 -8.27 -16.82
N LEU A 28 46.79 -8.50 -17.98
CA LEU A 28 47.19 -9.47 -18.98
C LEU A 28 47.17 -8.83 -20.37
N LEU A 29 48.08 -9.31 -21.22
CA LEU A 29 48.10 -8.98 -22.63
C LEU A 29 47.35 -10.07 -23.41
N ALA A 30 46.20 -9.74 -23.97
CA ALA A 30 45.43 -10.63 -24.82
C ALA A 30 45.77 -10.38 -26.30
N ALA A 31 46.31 -11.39 -26.98
CA ALA A 31 46.62 -11.34 -28.41
C ALA A 31 45.65 -12.23 -29.21
N SER A 32 45.15 -11.73 -30.34
CA SER A 32 44.31 -12.50 -31.28
C SER A 32 45.13 -13.01 -32.46
N ASN A 33 44.75 -14.18 -33.00
CA ASN A 33 45.26 -14.74 -34.25
C ASN A 33 46.80 -14.68 -34.35
N ILE A 34 47.49 -15.39 -33.45
CA ILE A 34 48.96 -15.45 -33.43
C ILE A 34 49.44 -16.25 -34.65
N HIS A 35 49.89 -15.53 -35.67
CA HIS A 35 50.34 -16.11 -36.94
C HIS A 35 51.74 -16.71 -36.86
N ARG A 36 52.60 -16.19 -35.96
CA ARG A 36 54.01 -16.57 -35.84
C ARG A 36 54.44 -16.71 -34.38
N ARG A 37 54.30 -17.93 -33.84
CA ARG A 37 54.67 -18.24 -32.44
C ARG A 37 56.17 -18.08 -32.15
N GLU A 38 57.02 -18.24 -33.16
CA GLU A 38 58.47 -18.05 -33.05
C GLU A 38 58.87 -16.59 -32.74
N LEU A 39 57.97 -15.64 -33.00
CA LEU A 39 58.17 -14.22 -32.71
C LEU A 39 57.71 -13.84 -31.30
N ILE A 40 57.20 -14.77 -30.49
CA ILE A 40 56.83 -14.49 -29.10
C ILE A 40 58.13 -14.21 -28.31
N PRO A 41 58.25 -13.04 -27.66
CA PRO A 41 59.41 -12.75 -26.83
C PRO A 41 59.58 -13.78 -25.69
N PRO A 42 60.82 -14.18 -25.35
CA PRO A 42 61.07 -15.23 -24.35
C PRO A 42 60.67 -14.82 -22.93
N ASP A 43 60.51 -13.53 -22.67
CA ASP A 43 60.06 -12.93 -21.41
C ASP A 43 58.52 -12.87 -21.27
N TRP A 44 57.77 -13.40 -22.25
CA TRP A 44 56.31 -13.46 -22.21
C TRP A 44 55.84 -14.82 -21.72
N GLU A 45 55.21 -14.85 -20.54
CA GLU A 45 54.67 -16.08 -19.98
C GLU A 45 53.21 -16.28 -20.41
N GLN A 46 52.95 -17.32 -21.19
CA GLN A 46 51.58 -17.67 -21.56
C GLN A 46 50.81 -18.22 -20.35
N GLN A 47 49.68 -17.60 -20.01
CA GLN A 47 48.85 -17.97 -18.86
C GLN A 47 47.76 -18.97 -19.27
N PHE A 48 46.96 -18.63 -20.28
CA PHE A 48 45.90 -19.49 -20.82
C PHE A 48 45.46 -19.02 -22.21
N GLU A 49 44.69 -19.86 -22.90
CA GLU A 49 44.08 -19.55 -24.19
C GLU A 49 42.57 -19.77 -24.10
N ALA A 50 41.77 -18.79 -24.52
CA ALA A 50 40.31 -18.87 -24.47
C ALA A 50 39.67 -18.08 -25.61
N LYS A 51 38.64 -18.67 -26.25
CA LYS A 51 37.84 -18.01 -27.31
C LYS A 51 38.66 -17.37 -28.44
N GLY A 52 39.77 -18.01 -28.85
CA GLY A 52 40.65 -17.51 -29.91
C GLY A 52 41.59 -16.36 -29.50
N LEU A 53 41.70 -16.08 -28.21
CA LEU A 53 42.67 -15.15 -27.63
C LEU A 53 43.66 -15.90 -26.76
N THR A 54 44.94 -15.58 -26.90
CA THR A 54 46.01 -16.07 -26.01
C THR A 54 46.40 -14.97 -25.04
N TYR A 55 46.44 -15.29 -23.75
CA TYR A 55 46.72 -14.35 -22.67
C TYR A 55 48.15 -14.54 -22.17
N PHE A 56 48.92 -13.45 -22.19
CA PHE A 56 50.31 -13.42 -21.75
C PHE A 56 50.49 -12.50 -20.53
N LYS A 57 51.38 -12.92 -19.64
CA LYS A 57 51.98 -12.09 -18.60
C LYS A 57 53.33 -11.59 -19.12
N THR A 58 53.42 -10.30 -19.35
CA THR A 58 54.65 -9.64 -19.82
C THR A 58 55.26 -8.82 -18.68
N PRO A 59 56.56 -8.47 -18.73
CA PRO A 59 57.17 -7.64 -17.68
C PRO A 59 56.44 -6.30 -17.48
N GLN A 60 55.88 -5.73 -18.55
CA GLN A 60 55.05 -4.53 -18.48
C GLN A 60 53.71 -4.77 -17.79
N MET A 61 53.08 -5.93 -17.98
CA MET A 61 51.85 -6.30 -17.27
C MET A 61 52.10 -6.50 -15.77
N THR A 62 53.21 -7.18 -15.42
CA THR A 62 53.62 -7.35 -14.01
C THR A 62 53.89 -6.00 -13.35
N ASN A 63 54.58 -5.08 -14.05
CA ASN A 63 54.82 -3.74 -13.54
C ASN A 63 53.52 -2.92 -13.36
N LEU A 64 52.54 -3.09 -14.25
CA LEU A 64 51.22 -2.47 -14.11
C LEU A 64 50.46 -3.02 -12.89
N ASP A 65 50.59 -4.30 -12.58
CA ASP A 65 49.97 -4.86 -11.37
C ASP A 65 50.64 -4.39 -10.09
N GLU A 66 51.97 -4.29 -10.08
CA GLU A 66 52.70 -3.74 -8.93
C GLU A 66 52.34 -2.27 -8.67
N HIS A 67 52.09 -1.48 -9.71
CA HIS A 67 51.76 -0.05 -9.56
C HIS A 67 50.26 0.24 -9.39
N TYR A 68 49.39 -0.53 -10.05
CA TYR A 68 47.96 -0.22 -10.16
C TYR A 68 47.05 -1.34 -9.69
N GLY A 69 47.56 -2.56 -9.47
CA GLY A 69 46.76 -3.73 -9.10
C GLY A 69 46.07 -3.60 -7.74
N ASP A 70 46.71 -2.89 -6.81
CA ASP A 70 46.15 -2.64 -5.47
C ASP A 70 45.18 -1.45 -5.42
N LEU A 71 45.15 -0.59 -6.45
CA LEU A 71 44.31 0.62 -6.42
C LEU A 71 42.84 0.29 -6.30
N GLN A 72 42.38 -0.80 -6.92
CA GLN A 72 40.97 -1.19 -6.82
C GLN A 72 40.61 -1.60 -5.39
N ASN A 73 41.48 -2.33 -4.70
CA ASN A 73 41.28 -2.70 -3.30
C ASN A 73 41.33 -1.47 -2.40
N ILE A 74 42.29 -0.56 -2.63
CA ILE A 74 42.40 0.71 -1.90
C ILE A 74 41.14 1.57 -2.07
N ILE A 75 40.59 1.65 -3.29
CA ILE A 75 39.35 2.40 -3.55
C ILE A 75 38.18 1.79 -2.76
N ILE A 76 38.02 0.47 -2.79
CA ILE A 76 36.95 -0.23 -2.06
C ILE A 76 37.10 -0.03 -0.55
N ASP A 77 38.31 -0.16 -0.02
CA ASP A 77 38.59 0.03 1.41
C ASP A 77 38.25 1.46 1.85
N LEU A 78 38.64 2.46 1.04
CA LEU A 78 38.29 3.85 1.28
C LEU A 78 36.77 4.07 1.19
N GLU A 79 36.07 3.49 0.21
CA GLU A 79 34.61 3.60 0.10
C GLU A 79 33.91 3.06 1.35
N ILE A 80 34.33 1.89 1.84
CA ILE A 80 33.80 1.29 3.08
C ILE A 80 34.07 2.21 4.28
N GLU A 81 35.30 2.72 4.40
CA GLU A 81 35.67 3.66 5.46
C GLU A 81 34.81 4.93 5.43
N TRP A 82 34.56 5.49 4.24
CA TRP A 82 33.74 6.70 4.07
C TRP A 82 32.26 6.44 4.39
N VAL A 83 31.70 5.30 3.96
CA VAL A 83 30.32 4.92 4.29
C VAL A 83 30.18 4.73 5.80
N GLN A 84 31.12 4.04 6.45
CA GLN A 84 31.09 3.83 7.89
C GLN A 84 31.16 5.15 8.66
N ARG A 85 32.06 6.07 8.25
CA ARG A 85 32.13 7.42 8.83
C ARG A 85 30.84 8.23 8.64
N LEU A 86 30.16 8.06 7.51
CA LEU A 86 28.88 8.71 7.28
C LEU A 86 27.81 8.16 8.22
N ILE A 87 27.74 6.84 8.41
CA ILE A 87 26.80 6.19 9.33
C ILE A 87 27.05 6.68 10.76
N GLU A 88 28.30 6.64 11.25
CA GLU A 88 28.66 7.11 12.59
C GLU A 88 28.33 8.60 12.81
N ARG A 89 28.39 9.41 11.75
CA ARG A 89 28.00 10.83 11.81
C ARG A 89 26.48 11.03 11.85
N LEU A 90 25.71 10.13 11.24
CA LEU A 90 24.25 10.20 11.18
C LEU A 90 23.57 9.52 12.37
N GLU A 91 24.21 8.54 13.00
CA GLU A 91 23.69 7.78 14.15
C GLU A 91 23.18 8.69 15.28
N PRO A 92 23.88 9.75 15.72
CA PRO A 92 23.37 10.66 16.76
C PRO A 92 22.13 11.47 16.32
N LEU A 93 21.87 11.56 15.02
CA LEU A 93 20.77 12.31 14.42
C LEU A 93 19.56 11.42 14.10
N GLU A 94 19.62 10.12 14.37
CA GLU A 94 18.58 9.14 14.00
C GLU A 94 17.18 9.62 14.40
N TRP A 95 16.99 9.97 15.67
CA TRP A 95 15.72 10.48 16.18
C TRP A 95 15.25 11.77 15.51
N GLN A 96 16.17 12.67 15.16
CA GLN A 96 15.83 13.92 14.47
C GLN A 96 15.38 13.65 13.03
N LEU A 97 16.03 12.69 12.35
CA LEU A 97 15.65 12.28 10.99
C LEU A 97 14.30 11.57 10.98
N MET A 98 14.03 10.69 11.97
CA MET A 98 12.72 10.05 12.11
C MET A 98 11.62 11.08 12.36
N ASN A 99 11.82 12.00 13.30
CA ASN A 99 10.85 13.07 13.58
C ASN A 99 10.61 13.97 12.37
N LEU A 100 11.66 14.26 11.59
CA LEU A 100 11.52 15.01 10.34
C LEU A 100 10.71 14.21 9.31
N GLY A 101 10.94 12.90 9.21
CA GLY A 101 10.17 12.00 8.36
C GLY A 101 8.68 12.00 8.72
N ASP A 102 8.36 11.87 10.01
CA ASP A 102 6.98 11.90 10.51
C ASP A 102 6.30 13.25 10.23
N ALA A 103 7.01 14.36 10.46
CA ALA A 103 6.49 15.69 10.19
C ALA A 103 6.22 15.92 8.68
N ILE A 104 7.12 15.46 7.81
CA ILE A 104 6.91 15.53 6.35
C ILE A 104 5.73 14.66 5.94
N ALA A 105 5.60 13.46 6.50
CA ALA A 105 4.49 12.56 6.21
C ALA A 105 3.13 13.17 6.63
N GLU A 106 3.07 13.81 7.81
CA GLU A 106 1.86 14.51 8.27
C GLU A 106 1.47 15.65 7.32
N VAL A 107 2.45 16.48 6.91
CA VAL A 107 2.22 17.57 5.95
C VAL A 107 1.73 17.02 4.60
N ASP A 108 2.31 15.94 4.10
CA ASP A 108 1.89 15.30 2.85
C ASP A 108 0.44 14.79 2.94
N CYS A 109 0.07 14.16 4.06
CA CYS A 109 -1.30 13.70 4.30
C CYS A 109 -2.31 14.85 4.35
N LEU A 110 -1.98 15.94 5.05
CA LEU A 110 -2.84 17.13 5.14
C LEU A 110 -3.00 17.82 3.78
N LEU A 111 -1.93 17.91 2.99
CA LEU A 111 -1.98 18.43 1.63
C LEU A 111 -2.83 17.55 0.72
N ALA A 112 -2.71 16.23 0.83
CA ALA A 112 -3.54 15.29 0.07
C ALA A 112 -5.03 15.46 0.39
N PHE A 113 -5.40 15.69 1.66
CA PHE A 113 -6.78 16.01 2.03
C PHE A 113 -7.25 17.35 1.46
N ALA A 114 -6.42 18.39 1.51
CA ALA A 114 -6.77 19.70 0.95
C ALA A 114 -7.01 19.62 -0.57
N LEU A 115 -6.16 18.89 -1.30
CA LEU A 115 -6.34 18.66 -2.74
C LEU A 115 -7.63 17.86 -3.03
N ALA A 116 -7.95 16.87 -2.19
CA ALA A 116 -9.19 16.12 -2.33
C ALA A 116 -10.43 16.99 -2.11
N VAL A 117 -10.39 17.93 -1.15
CA VAL A 117 -11.46 18.91 -0.91
C VAL A 117 -11.73 19.72 -2.16
N GLU A 118 -10.70 20.32 -2.76
CA GLU A 118 -10.84 21.16 -3.96
C GLU A 118 -11.34 20.35 -5.15
N ARG A 119 -10.75 19.16 -5.36
CA ARG A 119 -11.07 18.31 -6.52
C ARG A 119 -12.49 17.75 -6.48
N PHE A 120 -12.99 17.41 -5.29
CA PHE A 120 -14.22 16.65 -5.13
C PHE A 120 -15.34 17.42 -4.42
N GLY A 121 -15.10 18.67 -4.01
CA GLY A 121 -16.10 19.50 -3.32
C GLY A 121 -16.49 18.94 -1.96
N LEU A 122 -15.53 18.38 -1.21
CA LEU A 122 -15.79 17.83 0.12
C LEU A 122 -16.05 18.94 1.15
N VAL A 123 -16.87 18.67 2.16
CA VAL A 123 -17.23 19.67 3.19
C VAL A 123 -16.69 19.28 4.56
N ARG A 124 -16.38 20.28 5.38
CA ARG A 124 -15.89 20.05 6.75
C ARG A 124 -17.04 19.49 7.60
N PRO A 125 -16.91 18.28 8.17
CA PRO A 125 -17.93 17.77 9.10
C PRO A 125 -17.88 18.52 10.43
N THR A 126 -19.02 18.64 11.10
CA THR A 126 -19.11 19.07 12.50
C THR A 126 -19.04 17.84 13.40
N MET A 127 -17.97 17.69 14.17
CA MET A 127 -17.81 16.58 15.12
C MET A 127 -18.50 16.90 16.45
N THR A 128 -19.21 15.93 17.04
CA THR A 128 -19.92 16.12 18.32
C THR A 128 -19.76 14.94 19.27
N GLU A 129 -19.85 15.16 20.58
CA GLU A 129 -19.89 14.07 21.58
C GLU A 129 -21.23 13.32 21.63
N GLN A 130 -22.30 13.96 21.14
CA GLN A 130 -23.61 13.33 21.06
C GLN A 130 -23.58 12.19 20.04
N PRO A 131 -24.25 11.05 20.30
CA PRO A 131 -24.27 9.91 19.38
C PRO A 131 -25.25 10.14 18.22
N THR A 132 -25.06 11.24 17.49
CA THR A 132 -25.86 11.67 16.34
C THR A 132 -25.15 11.40 15.02
N LEU A 133 -25.89 11.22 13.94
CA LEU A 133 -25.36 11.14 12.58
C LEU A 133 -26.35 11.81 11.63
N LYS A 134 -26.01 13.04 11.24
CA LYS A 134 -26.82 13.87 10.33
C LYS A 134 -25.99 14.14 9.09
N ILE A 135 -26.40 13.61 7.96
CA ILE A 135 -25.75 13.80 6.66
C ILE A 135 -26.80 14.38 5.72
N LYS A 136 -26.52 15.52 5.11
CA LYS A 136 -27.36 16.15 4.10
C LYS A 136 -26.74 15.92 2.73
N ASN A 137 -27.50 15.35 1.80
CA ASN A 137 -27.10 15.09 0.43
C ASN A 137 -25.73 14.39 0.32
N GLY A 138 -25.49 13.39 1.17
CA GLY A 138 -24.25 12.62 1.16
C GLY A 138 -24.15 11.76 -0.10
N TRP A 139 -22.95 11.52 -0.60
CA TRP A 139 -22.74 10.71 -1.81
C TRP A 139 -21.56 9.76 -1.66
N HIS A 140 -21.60 8.61 -2.35
CA HIS A 140 -20.56 7.60 -2.25
C HIS A 140 -19.36 7.97 -3.13
N PRO A 141 -18.17 8.24 -2.57
CA PRO A 141 -17.06 8.83 -3.32
C PRO A 141 -16.59 7.95 -4.48
N LEU A 142 -16.39 6.66 -4.25
CA LEU A 142 -15.93 5.73 -5.29
C LEU A 142 -16.95 5.51 -6.42
N TYR A 143 -18.26 5.56 -6.13
CA TYR A 143 -19.28 5.38 -7.16
C TYR A 143 -19.47 6.66 -7.97
N ALA A 144 -19.43 7.83 -7.32
CA ALA A 144 -19.46 9.11 -8.00
C ALA A 144 -18.28 9.27 -8.97
N MET A 145 -17.08 8.82 -8.59
CA MET A 145 -15.91 8.83 -9.48
C MET A 145 -16.08 7.94 -10.72
N SER A 146 -16.79 6.81 -10.61
CA SER A 146 -17.02 5.90 -11.74
C SER A 146 -18.13 6.36 -12.68
N LEU A 147 -19.16 7.03 -12.16
CA LEU A 147 -20.28 7.53 -12.97
C LEU A 147 -19.97 8.88 -13.63
N GLY A 148 -19.07 9.67 -13.04
CA GLY A 148 -18.72 11.00 -13.49
C GLY A 148 -19.45 12.11 -12.71
N PRO A 149 -19.03 13.38 -12.88
CA PRO A 149 -19.53 14.49 -12.07
C PRO A 149 -21.04 14.67 -12.18
N GLY A 150 -21.73 14.82 -11.04
CA GLY A 150 -23.17 15.11 -10.98
C GLY A 150 -24.11 13.96 -11.30
N GLN A 151 -23.60 12.75 -11.58
CA GLN A 151 -24.45 11.60 -11.90
C GLN A 151 -24.91 10.80 -10.67
N TYR A 152 -24.17 10.89 -9.56
CA TYR A 152 -24.56 10.23 -8.31
C TYR A 152 -25.58 11.11 -7.56
N ILE A 153 -26.73 10.53 -7.23
CA ILE A 153 -27.77 11.20 -6.45
C ILE A 153 -27.44 11.07 -4.97
N GLY A 154 -27.23 12.20 -4.30
CA GLY A 154 -26.95 12.21 -2.86
C GLY A 154 -28.18 11.89 -2.02
N ASN A 155 -27.95 11.41 -0.80
CA ASN A 155 -28.98 10.94 0.11
C ASN A 155 -28.79 11.57 1.49
N ASP A 156 -29.91 11.89 2.13
CA ASP A 156 -29.92 12.32 3.52
C ASP A 156 -29.84 11.12 4.47
N THR A 157 -29.19 11.31 5.61
CA THR A 157 -29.16 10.34 6.71
C THR A 157 -29.39 11.08 8.01
N MET A 158 -30.31 10.59 8.83
CA MET A 158 -30.60 11.13 10.14
C MET A 158 -30.74 9.96 11.12
N LEU A 159 -29.76 9.80 11.99
CA LEU A 159 -29.80 8.82 13.06
C LEU A 159 -29.41 9.51 14.36
N ASP A 160 -30.26 9.44 15.37
CA ASP A 160 -29.95 9.92 16.70
C ASP A 160 -30.03 8.70 17.63
N ALA A 161 -28.90 8.30 18.20
CA ALA A 161 -28.85 7.25 19.21
C ALA A 161 -28.97 7.84 20.62
N GLY A 162 -29.28 7.01 21.61
CA GLY A 162 -29.42 7.46 22.99
C GLY A 162 -30.29 6.53 23.84
N PRO A 163 -30.35 6.77 25.15
CA PRO A 163 -31.21 6.01 26.07
C PRO A 163 -32.70 6.33 25.90
N ASP A 164 -33.02 7.42 25.20
CA ASP A 164 -34.40 7.82 24.93
C ASP A 164 -34.98 6.94 23.81
N PRO A 165 -36.06 6.17 24.08
CA PRO A 165 -36.68 5.29 23.10
C PRO A 165 -37.37 6.05 21.95
N ASP A 166 -37.65 7.35 22.10
CA ASP A 166 -38.25 8.16 21.02
C ASP A 166 -37.21 8.62 19.98
N MET A 167 -35.93 8.33 20.20
CA MET A 167 -34.86 8.67 19.26
C MET A 167 -34.79 7.67 18.10
N ALA A 168 -34.73 8.19 16.88
CA ALA A 168 -34.60 7.40 15.66
C ALA A 168 -33.16 6.88 15.47
N ALA A 169 -32.73 5.96 16.33
CA ALA A 169 -31.41 5.34 16.29
C ALA A 169 -31.24 4.39 15.10
N MET A 170 -32.35 3.92 14.53
CA MET A 170 -32.36 2.90 13.49
C MET A 170 -33.18 3.36 12.27
N THR A 171 -32.63 3.16 11.09
CA THR A 171 -33.35 3.31 9.81
C THR A 171 -33.38 1.98 9.07
N VAL A 172 -34.57 1.54 8.70
CA VAL A 172 -34.79 0.34 7.88
C VAL A 172 -35.15 0.76 6.46
N ILE A 173 -34.34 0.33 5.49
CA ILE A 173 -34.47 0.66 4.08
C ILE A 173 -34.83 -0.61 3.32
N THR A 174 -36.00 -0.57 2.68
CA THR A 174 -36.51 -1.62 1.79
C THR A 174 -36.48 -1.16 0.33
N GLY A 175 -36.61 -2.08 -0.61
CA GLY A 175 -36.70 -1.77 -2.04
C GLY A 175 -36.09 -2.86 -2.93
N ALA A 176 -36.25 -2.73 -4.25
CA ALA A 176 -35.79 -3.72 -5.22
C ALA A 176 -34.25 -3.90 -5.27
N ASN A 177 -33.78 -5.06 -5.71
CA ASN A 177 -32.35 -5.24 -6.02
C ASN A 177 -31.89 -4.22 -7.07
N GLY A 178 -30.68 -3.68 -6.93
CA GLY A 178 -30.14 -2.66 -7.84
C GLY A 178 -30.58 -1.21 -7.55
N SER A 179 -31.44 -0.97 -6.55
CA SER A 179 -31.91 0.38 -6.19
C SER A 179 -30.88 1.24 -5.42
N GLY A 180 -29.63 0.78 -5.29
CA GLY A 180 -28.57 1.54 -4.59
C GLY A 180 -28.52 1.38 -3.06
N LYS A 181 -29.34 0.53 -2.43
CA LYS A 181 -29.34 0.31 -0.96
C LYS A 181 -27.96 0.05 -0.37
N SER A 182 -27.24 -0.93 -0.92
CA SER A 182 -25.88 -1.28 -0.45
C SER A 182 -24.89 -0.14 -0.65
N ALA A 183 -25.08 0.68 -1.70
CA ALA A 183 -24.27 1.88 -1.92
C ALA A 183 -24.52 2.91 -0.83
N TYR A 184 -25.79 3.12 -0.45
CA TYR A 184 -26.17 4.01 0.63
C TYR A 184 -25.58 3.57 1.99
N GLY A 185 -25.70 2.29 2.37
CA GLY A 185 -25.12 1.82 3.64
C GLY A 185 -23.60 2.01 3.70
N LYS A 186 -22.91 1.71 2.59
CA LYS A 186 -21.45 1.93 2.47
C LYS A 186 -21.10 3.41 2.47
N GLN A 187 -21.90 4.26 1.85
CA GLN A 187 -21.73 5.72 1.88
C GLN A 187 -21.74 6.24 3.32
N VAL A 188 -22.74 5.85 4.12
CA VAL A 188 -22.87 6.29 5.52
C VAL A 188 -21.65 5.87 6.34
N ALA A 189 -21.19 4.62 6.17
CA ALA A 189 -19.97 4.12 6.84
C ALA A 189 -18.71 4.88 6.40
N LEU A 190 -18.53 5.11 5.09
CA LEU A 190 -17.37 5.83 4.55
C LEU A 190 -17.34 7.29 5.01
N ILE A 191 -18.46 7.99 4.98
CA ILE A 191 -18.57 9.38 5.48
C ILE A 191 -18.19 9.44 6.96
N THR A 192 -18.69 8.50 7.76
CA THR A 192 -18.37 8.42 9.19
C THR A 192 -16.88 8.16 9.40
N TYR A 193 -16.30 7.21 8.66
CA TYR A 193 -14.88 6.88 8.72
C TYR A 193 -13.98 8.07 8.32
N MET A 194 -14.28 8.73 7.20
CA MET A 194 -13.54 9.89 6.68
C MET A 194 -13.49 11.03 7.70
N ALA A 195 -14.60 11.28 8.41
CA ALA A 195 -14.63 12.31 9.45
C ALA A 195 -13.72 11.96 10.65
N HIS A 196 -13.62 10.69 11.02
CA HIS A 196 -12.81 10.24 12.16
C HIS A 196 -11.31 10.17 11.86
N ILE A 197 -10.90 10.06 10.58
CA ILE A 197 -9.50 10.22 10.17
C ILE A 197 -9.11 11.70 9.99
N GLY A 198 -9.99 12.64 10.32
CA GLY A 198 -9.74 14.08 10.21
C GLY A 198 -9.94 14.67 8.81
N SER A 199 -10.55 13.91 7.89
CA SER A 199 -10.80 14.37 6.52
C SER A 199 -12.15 15.10 6.40
N PHE A 200 -12.29 15.84 5.31
CA PHE A 200 -13.56 16.41 4.87
C PHE A 200 -14.40 15.30 4.24
N VAL A 201 -15.73 15.47 4.18
CA VAL A 201 -16.65 14.39 3.79
C VAL A 201 -17.48 14.73 2.54
N PRO A 202 -17.88 13.72 1.75
CA PRO A 202 -18.71 13.89 0.56
C PRO A 202 -20.19 14.09 0.92
N ALA A 203 -20.58 15.33 1.21
CA ALA A 203 -21.94 15.75 1.55
C ALA A 203 -22.10 17.26 1.36
N ASP A 204 -23.34 17.78 1.42
CA ASP A 204 -23.56 19.24 1.50
C ASP A 204 -23.35 19.76 2.93
N LYS A 205 -23.71 18.93 3.93
CA LYS A 205 -23.51 19.21 5.35
C LYS A 205 -23.46 17.90 6.13
N ALA A 206 -22.57 17.80 7.12
CA ALA A 206 -22.49 16.64 8.00
C ALA A 206 -22.28 17.05 9.46
N THR A 207 -23.02 16.41 10.36
CA THR A 207 -22.83 16.43 11.81
C THR A 207 -22.64 14.99 12.28
N ILE A 208 -21.46 14.67 12.78
CA ILE A 208 -21.04 13.30 13.05
C ILE A 208 -20.63 13.20 14.51
N GLY A 209 -21.43 12.45 15.25
CA GLY A 209 -21.13 12.05 16.61
C GLY A 209 -19.94 11.10 16.67
N ILE A 210 -19.09 11.23 17.70
CA ILE A 210 -17.95 10.32 17.90
C ILE A 210 -18.43 8.87 17.86
N CYS A 211 -17.79 8.07 17.01
CA CYS A 211 -18.09 6.68 16.75
C CYS A 211 -16.95 5.82 17.26
N ASP A 212 -17.23 4.91 18.19
CA ASP A 212 -16.20 4.03 18.75
C ASP A 212 -15.88 2.87 17.81
N LYS A 213 -16.90 2.32 17.14
CA LYS A 213 -16.79 1.15 16.26
C LYS A 213 -17.77 1.24 15.11
N ILE A 214 -17.34 0.87 13.92
CA ILE A 214 -18.20 0.67 12.75
C ILE A 214 -18.30 -0.82 12.49
N PHE A 215 -19.47 -1.40 12.72
CA PHE A 215 -19.77 -2.79 12.40
C PHE A 215 -20.47 -2.86 11.04
N THR A 216 -19.97 -3.73 10.17
CA THR A 216 -20.58 -3.94 8.86
C THR A 216 -20.74 -5.43 8.62
N ARG A 217 -21.94 -5.84 8.21
CA ARG A 217 -22.07 -7.13 7.52
C ARG A 217 -21.75 -6.91 6.06
N VAL A 218 -20.57 -7.37 5.62
CA VAL A 218 -20.17 -7.33 4.20
C VAL A 218 -20.14 -8.75 3.69
N GLN A 219 -20.76 -9.00 2.54
CA GLN A 219 -20.67 -10.28 1.85
C GLN A 219 -19.19 -10.60 1.60
N THR A 220 -18.62 -11.51 2.39
CA THR A 220 -17.28 -12.03 2.16
C THR A 220 -17.29 -12.78 0.83
N ARG A 221 -16.44 -12.38 -0.12
CA ARG A 221 -16.11 -13.26 -1.26
C ARG A 221 -15.58 -14.55 -0.68
N GLU A 222 -16.19 -15.67 -1.08
CA GLU A 222 -15.83 -17.01 -0.64
C GLU A 222 -14.31 -17.16 -0.68
N SER A 223 -13.69 -17.35 0.48
CA SER A 223 -12.32 -17.83 0.56
C SER A 223 -12.40 -19.34 0.62
N ALA A 224 -11.81 -20.02 -0.36
CA ALA A 224 -11.71 -21.47 -0.41
C ALA A 224 -11.04 -22.10 0.84
N SER A 225 -10.51 -21.28 1.75
CA SER A 225 -9.82 -21.64 2.98
C SER A 225 -10.67 -21.61 4.26
N LYS A 226 -11.94 -21.20 4.25
CA LYS A 226 -12.81 -21.22 5.45
C LYS A 226 -13.91 -22.29 5.35
N ILE A 227 -13.86 -23.26 6.26
CA ILE A 227 -14.84 -24.37 6.40
C ILE A 227 -16.09 -23.88 7.15
N ALA A 228 -16.77 -22.85 6.64
CA ALA A 228 -18.02 -22.35 7.22
C ALA A 228 -18.98 -21.89 6.13
N SER A 229 -20.28 -22.16 6.30
CA SER A 229 -21.29 -21.68 5.34
C SER A 229 -21.35 -20.14 5.36
N ALA A 230 -21.72 -19.53 4.23
CA ALA A 230 -21.87 -18.08 4.13
C ALA A 230 -22.81 -17.53 5.23
N PHE A 231 -23.89 -18.25 5.51
CA PHE A 231 -24.83 -17.90 6.58
C PHE A 231 -24.20 -17.94 7.99
N MET A 232 -23.34 -18.93 8.27
CA MET A 232 -22.63 -19.01 9.56
C MET A 232 -21.63 -17.86 9.74
N ILE A 233 -20.97 -17.45 8.65
CA ILE A 233 -20.07 -16.29 8.67
C ILE A 233 -20.88 -15.01 8.94
N ASP A 234 -22.02 -14.84 8.29
CA ASP A 234 -22.91 -13.70 8.51
C ASP A 234 -23.42 -13.62 9.97
N LEU A 235 -23.85 -14.76 10.52
CA LEU A 235 -24.23 -14.88 11.93
C LEU A 235 -23.07 -14.51 12.86
N GLY A 236 -21.85 -14.95 12.54
CA GLY A 236 -20.65 -14.60 13.30
C GLY A 236 -20.39 -13.09 13.33
N GLN A 237 -20.51 -12.41 12.18
CA GLN A 237 -20.35 -10.95 12.08
C GLN A 237 -21.41 -10.21 12.90
N VAL A 238 -22.68 -10.60 12.79
CA VAL A 238 -23.76 -9.99 13.57
C VAL A 238 -23.60 -10.27 15.06
N SER A 239 -23.24 -11.50 15.44
CA SER A 239 -22.98 -11.86 16.84
C SER A 239 -21.83 -11.04 17.45
N GLN A 240 -20.79 -10.76 16.68
CA GLN A 240 -19.71 -9.88 17.09
C GLN A 240 -20.20 -8.43 17.26
N ALA A 241 -21.02 -7.93 16.34
CA ALA A 241 -21.62 -6.61 16.44
C ALA A 241 -22.50 -6.49 17.69
N LEU A 242 -23.39 -7.45 17.95
CA LEU A 242 -24.28 -7.44 19.12
C LEU A 242 -23.50 -7.43 20.45
N ARG A 243 -22.42 -8.21 20.55
CA ARG A 243 -21.59 -8.24 21.78
C ARG A 243 -20.72 -7.00 21.97
N GLY A 244 -20.28 -6.36 20.88
CA GLY A 244 -19.31 -5.28 20.91
C GLY A 244 -19.88 -3.88 20.77
N ALA A 245 -21.14 -3.76 20.36
CA ALA A 245 -21.80 -2.50 20.12
C ALA A 245 -22.06 -1.73 21.42
N THR A 246 -21.80 -0.43 21.35
CA THR A 246 -22.16 0.55 22.38
C THR A 246 -23.14 1.55 21.77
N SER A 247 -23.73 2.43 22.58
CA SER A 247 -24.60 3.51 22.07
C SER A 247 -23.88 4.48 21.12
N ARG A 248 -22.54 4.47 21.11
CA ARG A 248 -21.71 5.25 20.18
C ARG A 248 -21.35 4.49 18.91
N SER A 249 -21.69 3.21 18.77
CA SER A 249 -21.33 2.46 17.58
C SER A 249 -22.22 2.80 16.38
N LEU A 250 -21.71 2.53 15.18
CA LEU A 250 -22.46 2.54 13.92
C LEU A 250 -22.56 1.10 13.41
N ILE A 251 -23.77 0.63 13.11
CA ILE A 251 -24.01 -0.71 12.57
C ILE A 251 -24.64 -0.58 11.18
N ILE A 252 -24.04 -1.22 10.18
CA ILE A 252 -24.59 -1.37 8.83
C ILE A 252 -24.93 -2.85 8.60
N LEU A 253 -26.21 -3.17 8.53
CA LEU A 253 -26.71 -4.51 8.21
C LEU A 253 -27.20 -4.53 6.77
N ASP A 254 -26.44 -5.17 5.87
CA ASP A 254 -26.81 -5.31 4.45
C ASP A 254 -27.29 -6.73 4.14
N GLU A 255 -28.56 -6.88 3.80
CA GLU A 255 -29.19 -8.15 3.36
C GLU A 255 -29.03 -9.32 4.34
N PHE A 256 -29.05 -9.05 5.65
CA PHE A 256 -29.01 -10.09 6.67
C PHE A 256 -30.28 -10.97 6.63
N GLY A 257 -30.12 -12.28 6.83
CA GLY A 257 -31.23 -13.24 6.83
C GLY A 257 -31.56 -13.89 5.48
N LYS A 258 -30.89 -13.53 4.38
CA LYS A 258 -31.10 -14.15 3.05
C LYS A 258 -30.64 -15.61 2.93
N GLY A 259 -29.73 -16.06 3.81
CA GLY A 259 -29.10 -17.40 3.73
C GLY A 259 -29.92 -18.54 4.37
N THR A 260 -31.16 -18.28 4.77
CA THR A 260 -32.05 -19.25 5.45
C THR A 260 -33.50 -19.13 4.92
N SER A 261 -34.44 -19.89 5.48
CA SER A 261 -35.85 -19.80 5.13
C SER A 261 -36.36 -18.35 5.32
N PRO A 262 -37.25 -17.83 4.45
CA PRO A 262 -37.69 -16.43 4.55
C PRO A 262 -38.30 -16.05 5.90
N SER A 263 -39.06 -16.96 6.52
CA SER A 263 -39.66 -16.76 7.85
C SER A 263 -38.59 -16.71 8.95
N ASP A 264 -37.61 -17.61 8.90
CA ASP A 264 -36.54 -17.65 9.90
C ASP A 264 -35.61 -16.44 9.74
N GLY A 265 -35.35 -16.03 8.50
CA GLY A 265 -34.53 -14.86 8.18
C GLY A 265 -35.16 -13.56 8.67
N ALA A 266 -36.47 -13.39 8.44
CA ALA A 266 -37.23 -12.25 8.96
C ALA A 266 -37.28 -12.25 10.50
N GLY A 267 -37.57 -13.40 11.12
CA GLY A 267 -37.60 -13.53 12.58
C GLY A 267 -36.25 -13.25 13.23
N LEU A 268 -35.17 -13.73 12.63
CA LEU A 268 -33.80 -13.47 13.08
C LEU A 268 -33.44 -11.98 12.96
N LEU A 269 -33.76 -11.35 11.82
CA LEU A 269 -33.56 -9.91 11.65
C LEU A 269 -34.33 -9.13 12.71
N ALA A 270 -35.63 -9.39 12.87
CA ALA A 270 -36.47 -8.73 13.87
C ALA A 270 -35.92 -8.90 15.29
N GLY A 271 -35.46 -10.11 15.64
CA GLY A 271 -34.81 -10.39 16.92
C GLY A 271 -33.53 -9.57 17.14
N VAL A 272 -32.67 -9.46 16.12
CA VAL A 272 -31.46 -8.63 16.15
C VAL A 272 -31.81 -7.15 16.33
N LEU A 273 -32.76 -6.63 15.56
CA LEU A 273 -33.16 -5.23 15.65
C LEU A 273 -33.76 -4.90 17.03
N THR A 274 -34.62 -5.79 17.54
CA THR A 274 -35.23 -5.66 18.87
C THR A 274 -34.17 -5.69 19.97
N HIS A 275 -33.18 -6.57 19.86
CA HIS A 275 -32.07 -6.65 20.82
C HIS A 275 -31.22 -5.37 20.81
N LEU A 276 -30.94 -4.79 19.64
CA LEU A 276 -30.20 -3.54 19.54
C LEU A 276 -30.97 -2.36 20.13
N LEU A 277 -32.25 -2.22 19.79
CA LEU A 277 -33.12 -1.14 20.27
C LEU A 277 -33.33 -1.18 21.79
N ASN A 278 -33.53 -2.38 22.35
CA ASN A 278 -33.73 -2.56 23.80
C ASN A 278 -32.43 -2.58 24.61
N GLY A 279 -31.28 -2.61 23.92
CA GLY A 279 -29.96 -2.75 24.53
C GLY A 279 -29.12 -1.48 24.38
N ALA A 280 -28.03 -1.59 23.63
CA ALA A 280 -27.09 -0.49 23.44
C ALA A 280 -27.66 0.69 22.63
N ASN A 281 -28.73 0.48 21.86
CA ASN A 281 -29.37 1.43 20.96
C ASN A 281 -28.39 2.22 20.06
N PRO A 282 -27.50 1.54 19.29
CA PRO A 282 -26.54 2.20 18.41
C PRO A 282 -27.21 2.78 17.16
N ARG A 283 -26.50 3.72 16.52
CA ARG A 283 -26.85 4.21 15.18
C ARG A 283 -26.82 3.04 14.21
N THR A 284 -27.95 2.69 13.60
CA THR A 284 -28.10 1.46 12.82
C THR A 284 -28.78 1.73 11.47
N VAL A 285 -28.14 1.32 10.38
CA VAL A 285 -28.72 1.29 9.04
C VAL A 285 -28.96 -0.15 8.65
N VAL A 286 -30.23 -0.48 8.39
CA VAL A 286 -30.66 -1.82 7.98
C VAL A 286 -31.12 -1.75 6.53
N LEU A 287 -30.52 -2.57 5.67
CA LEU A 287 -30.88 -2.71 4.27
C LEU A 287 -31.45 -4.11 4.08
N THR A 288 -32.76 -4.20 3.83
CA THR A 288 -33.45 -5.49 3.80
C THR A 288 -34.43 -5.61 2.63
N HIS A 289 -34.75 -6.85 2.29
CA HIS A 289 -35.80 -7.22 1.33
C HIS A 289 -37.03 -7.79 2.02
N PHE A 290 -36.98 -7.93 3.35
CA PHE A 290 -38.14 -8.33 4.13
C PHE A 290 -39.06 -7.12 4.29
N HIS A 291 -40.31 -7.25 3.86
CA HIS A 291 -41.34 -6.20 3.91
C HIS A 291 -42.40 -6.46 5.00
N SER A 292 -42.24 -7.57 5.72
CA SER A 292 -43.18 -8.14 6.69
C SER A 292 -42.73 -7.89 8.12
#